data_AF-A0A832J321-F1
#
_entry.id   AF-A0A832J321-F1
#
_cell.length_a   1.000
_cell.length_b   1.000
_cell.length_c   1.000
_cell.angle_alpha   90.00
_cell.angle_beta   90.00
_cell.angle_gamma   90.00
#
_symmetry.space_group_name_H-M   'P 1'
#
loop_
_entity.id
_entity.type
_entity.pdbx_description
1 polymer ?
#
loop_
_entity_poly.entity_id
_entity_poly.type
_entity_poly.pdbx_seq_one_letter_code
_entity_poly.pdbx_strand_id
1 'polypeptide(L)'
;MRIASRKVSIAVHDILAVVLAWSFVFTARYNFSINDAQWELFLSTLPVVVTVQGLLMWKFGLYRGVWRFASLPDLWNIIRASVFGMLAIALSLFLMSRLEGVPRTSLLLYPLFLVMALSGPRLLFRVWKDYRLNLAVSPDAKRVLVLGAGRAGEMLVREMYRDKDYCPVGLVDDNPRLKGAKVQGLPVLGSMAELHDIIEERDVNLVIIAMPSASTSQLRGVVEKIEETGVAFRTLPHIDDLVTGRSAINELREVAIDDLLGRDPVSLDWQKISERLAGKVALVSGGGGSIGSELCRQIARFGPSRLVIVEQSEYQLYEIEMELTDNFPSLTIVPCLVDVCDAVAV
;
A
#
# COMPACT_ATOMS: atom_id res chain seq x y z
N MET A 1 -10.11 -19.18 9.77
CA MET A 1 -9.70 -20.55 9.38
C MET A 1 -8.43 -20.63 8.52
N ARG A 2 -8.22 -19.77 7.50
CA ARG A 2 -7.04 -19.85 6.59
C ARG A 2 -5.66 -19.57 7.20
N ILE A 3 -5.57 -18.82 8.30
CA ILE A 3 -4.29 -18.51 8.97
C ILE A 3 -3.77 -19.73 9.75
N ALA A 4 -4.68 -20.47 10.40
CA ALA A 4 -4.35 -21.69 11.13
C ALA A 4 -3.85 -22.79 10.18
N SER A 5 -4.48 -22.97 9.01
CA SER A 5 -4.03 -23.95 8.02
C SER A 5 -2.62 -23.66 7.50
N ARG A 6 -2.25 -22.39 7.31
CA ARG A 6 -0.92 -21.99 6.83
C ARG A 6 0.18 -22.24 7.87
N LYS A 7 -0.09 -21.97 9.15
CA LYS A 7 0.85 -22.29 10.25
C LYS A 7 1.10 -23.79 10.36
N VAL A 8 0.05 -24.61 10.21
CA VAL A 8 0.17 -26.08 10.21
C VAL A 8 1.02 -26.56 9.04
N SER A 9 0.79 -26.09 7.82
CA SER A 9 1.60 -26.48 6.65
C SER A 9 3.09 -26.14 6.82
N ILE A 10 3.42 -24.99 7.45
CA ILE A 10 4.81 -24.60 7.71
C ILE A 10 5.43 -25.49 8.79
N ALA A 11 4.69 -25.80 9.86
CA ALA A 11 5.16 -26.72 10.89
C ALA A 11 5.46 -28.11 10.32
N VAL A 12 4.58 -28.62 9.45
CA VAL A 12 4.80 -29.89 8.73
C VAL A 12 6.04 -29.82 7.86
N HIS A 13 6.19 -28.77 7.04
CA HIS A 13 7.40 -28.57 6.23
C HIS A 13 8.67 -28.55 7.07
N ASP A 14 8.67 -27.81 8.17
CA ASP A 14 9.84 -27.63 9.03
C ASP A 14 10.21 -28.93 9.76
N ILE A 15 9.22 -29.72 10.20
CA ILE A 15 9.46 -31.08 10.75
C ILE A 15 10.03 -32.00 9.67
N LEU A 16 9.51 -31.96 8.44
CA LEU A 16 10.05 -32.74 7.34
C LEU A 16 11.50 -32.33 7.03
N ALA A 17 11.82 -31.04 7.08
CA ALA A 17 13.19 -30.56 6.92
C ALA A 17 14.13 -31.09 8.01
N VAL A 18 13.67 -31.20 9.26
CA VAL A 18 14.43 -31.83 10.36
C VAL A 18 14.71 -33.29 10.07
N VAL A 19 13.69 -34.06 9.66
CA VAL A 19 13.83 -35.47 9.32
C VAL A 19 14.79 -35.65 8.14
N LEU A 20 14.63 -34.85 7.09
CA LEU A 20 15.50 -34.92 5.90
C LEU A 20 16.95 -34.56 6.23
N ALA A 21 17.19 -33.51 7.02
CA ALA A 21 18.54 -33.11 7.41
C ALA A 21 19.22 -34.19 8.27
N TRP A 22 18.51 -34.77 9.24
CA TRP A 22 19.07 -35.84 10.07
C TRP A 22 19.34 -37.11 9.26
N SER A 23 18.38 -37.56 8.44
CA SER A 23 18.53 -38.72 7.56
C SER A 23 19.72 -38.55 6.61
N PHE A 24 19.85 -37.38 5.97
CA PHE A 24 20.95 -37.11 5.04
C PHE A 24 22.30 -37.19 5.75
N VAL A 25 22.46 -36.51 6.88
CA VAL A 25 23.74 -36.44 7.57
C VAL A 25 24.12 -37.77 8.25
N PHE A 26 23.13 -38.56 8.67
CA PHE A 26 23.34 -39.90 9.21
C PHE A 26 23.74 -40.90 8.11
N THR A 27 23.01 -40.92 6.99
CA THR A 27 23.28 -41.80 5.84
C THR A 27 24.59 -41.45 5.12
N ALA A 28 24.86 -40.17 4.89
CA ALA A 28 26.08 -39.70 4.23
C ALA A 28 27.34 -40.07 5.00
N ARG A 29 27.27 -40.14 6.33
CA ARG A 29 28.39 -40.58 7.18
C ARG A 29 28.82 -42.02 6.91
N TYR A 30 27.88 -42.85 6.50
CA TYR A 30 28.07 -44.26 6.17
C TYR A 30 28.08 -44.51 4.65
N ASN A 31 28.36 -43.48 3.84
CA ASN A 31 28.37 -43.56 2.37
C ASN A 31 27.07 -44.15 1.79
N PHE A 32 25.92 -43.85 2.42
CA PHE A 32 24.60 -44.39 2.08
C PHE A 32 24.48 -45.92 2.18
N SER A 33 25.43 -46.58 2.85
CA SER A 33 25.42 -48.02 3.12
C SER A 33 25.24 -48.26 4.61
N ILE A 34 23.98 -48.46 5.01
CA ILE A 34 23.57 -48.61 6.41
C ILE A 34 23.35 -50.09 6.73
N ASN A 35 23.91 -50.58 7.83
CA ASN A 35 23.63 -51.91 8.36
C ASN A 35 22.47 -51.88 9.41
N ASP A 36 21.98 -53.05 9.81
CA ASP A 36 20.82 -53.14 10.72
C ASP A 36 21.04 -52.40 12.04
N ALA A 37 22.24 -52.52 12.64
CA ALA A 37 22.58 -51.82 13.88
C ALA A 37 22.56 -50.29 13.75
N GLN A 38 23.03 -49.77 12.61
CA GLN A 38 22.99 -48.33 12.32
C GLN A 38 21.56 -47.86 12.03
N TRP A 39 20.72 -48.71 11.44
CA TRP A 39 19.31 -48.42 11.22
C TRP A 39 18.52 -48.34 12.53
N GLU A 40 18.77 -49.26 13.46
CA GLU A 40 18.21 -49.20 14.82
C GLU A 40 18.67 -47.96 15.57
N LEU A 41 19.95 -47.58 15.44
CA LEU A 41 20.48 -46.34 15.99
C LEU A 41 19.80 -45.09 15.37
N PHE A 42 19.55 -45.09 14.06
CA PHE A 42 18.82 -44.02 13.40
C PHE A 42 17.38 -43.91 13.94
N LEU A 43 16.66 -45.02 14.02
CA LEU A 43 15.27 -45.05 14.51
C LEU A 43 15.15 -44.66 15.98
N SER A 44 16.13 -44.99 16.82
CA SER A 44 16.14 -44.59 18.24
C SER A 44 16.50 -43.12 18.44
N THR A 45 17.34 -42.53 17.58
CA THR A 45 17.75 -41.12 17.69
C THR A 45 16.74 -40.16 17.04
N LEU A 46 16.05 -40.57 15.99
CA LEU A 46 15.15 -39.71 15.21
C LEU A 46 14.03 -39.07 16.05
N PRO A 47 13.30 -39.77 16.95
CA PRO A 47 12.27 -39.14 17.78
C PRO A 47 12.84 -38.05 18.68
N VAL A 48 14.01 -38.29 19.28
CA VAL A 48 14.69 -37.31 20.14
C VAL A 48 15.05 -36.06 19.34
N VAL A 49 15.63 -36.24 18.14
CA VAL A 49 16.00 -35.14 17.25
C VAL A 49 14.77 -34.32 16.86
N VAL A 50 13.70 -34.96 16.42
CA VAL A 50 12.46 -34.27 15.99
C VAL A 50 11.82 -33.52 17.16
N THR A 51 11.71 -34.15 18.33
CA THR A 51 11.09 -33.52 19.51
C THR A 51 11.92 -32.34 20.01
N VAL A 52 13.23 -32.52 20.23
CA VAL A 52 14.10 -31.46 20.75
C VAL A 52 14.21 -30.30 19.76
N GLN A 53 14.42 -30.60 18.48
CA GLN A 53 14.52 -29.56 17.45
C GLN A 53 13.19 -28.82 17.28
N GLY A 54 12.06 -29.53 17.24
CA GLY A 54 10.73 -28.93 17.13
C GLY A 54 10.43 -27.97 18.28
N LEU A 55 10.78 -28.34 19.51
CA LEU A 55 10.63 -27.48 20.68
C LEU A 55 11.49 -26.21 20.59
N LEU A 56 12.73 -26.33 20.11
CA LEU A 56 13.61 -25.17 19.96
C LEU A 56 13.18 -24.27 18.80
N MET A 57 12.74 -24.81 17.67
CA MET A 57 12.17 -24.01 16.58
C MET A 57 10.92 -23.24 17.05
N TRP A 58 10.10 -23.86 17.90
CA TRP A 58 8.98 -23.18 18.54
C TRP A 58 9.42 -22.09 19.52
N LYS A 59 10.41 -22.36 20.38
CA LYS A 59 10.96 -21.40 21.36
C LYS A 59 11.63 -20.19 20.70
N PHE A 60 12.41 -20.40 19.64
CA PHE A 60 13.05 -19.34 18.86
C PHE A 60 12.09 -18.63 17.90
N GLY A 61 10.80 -19.01 17.91
CA GLY A 61 9.76 -18.25 17.24
C GLY A 61 9.69 -18.43 15.73
N LEU A 62 10.22 -19.52 15.16
CA LEU A 62 10.18 -19.79 13.71
C LEU A 62 8.75 -19.88 13.15
N TYR A 63 7.75 -20.08 14.03
CA TYR A 63 6.33 -20.15 13.67
C TYR A 63 5.54 -18.87 14.03
N ARG A 64 6.18 -17.87 14.65
CA ARG A 64 5.53 -16.60 15.01
C ARG A 64 5.41 -15.67 13.81
N GLY A 65 6.36 -15.74 12.87
CA GLY A 65 6.32 -15.02 11.59
C GLY A 65 6.03 -15.98 10.43
N VAL A 66 4.81 -15.98 9.90
CA VAL A 66 4.36 -16.88 8.83
C VAL A 66 5.04 -16.51 7.51
N TRP A 67 6.30 -16.94 7.31
CA TRP A 67 7.14 -16.65 6.12
C TRP A 67 7.09 -15.16 5.72
N ARG A 68 6.97 -14.30 6.73
CA ARG A 68 6.58 -12.89 6.59
C ARG A 68 7.73 -12.11 5.96
N PHE A 69 8.97 -12.55 6.20
CA PHE A 69 10.15 -12.12 5.47
C PHE A 69 11.20 -13.21 5.57
N ALA A 70 11.75 -13.66 4.44
CA ALA A 70 13.12 -14.21 4.47
C ALA A 70 14.08 -13.01 4.67
N SER A 71 13.99 -12.34 5.82
CA SER A 71 14.86 -11.23 6.23
C SER A 71 16.05 -11.77 7.02
N LEU A 72 17.11 -10.97 7.15
CA LEU A 72 18.29 -11.31 7.96
C LEU A 72 17.93 -11.79 9.39
N PRO A 73 16.93 -11.21 10.09
CA PRO A 73 16.45 -11.72 11.37
C PRO A 73 15.91 -13.15 11.36
N ASP A 74 15.21 -13.56 10.28
CA ASP A 74 14.62 -14.91 10.17
C ASP A 74 15.71 -15.94 9.94
N LEU A 75 16.71 -15.62 9.10
CA LEU A 75 17.91 -16.43 8.94
C LEU A 75 18.67 -16.55 10.27
N TRP A 76 18.77 -15.45 11.03
CA TRP A 76 19.40 -15.45 12.34
C TRP A 76 18.65 -16.32 13.37
N ASN A 77 17.32 -16.33 13.33
CA ASN A 77 16.50 -17.22 14.15
C ASN A 77 16.72 -18.69 13.77
N ILE A 78 16.78 -19.02 12.48
CA ILE A 78 17.08 -20.37 12.00
C ILE A 78 18.47 -20.80 12.48
N ILE A 79 19.50 -19.96 12.30
CA ILE A 79 20.87 -20.26 12.75
C ILE A 79 20.90 -20.53 14.25
N ARG A 80 20.30 -19.66 15.07
CA ARG A 80 20.22 -19.87 16.53
C ARG A 80 19.49 -21.16 16.87
N ALA A 81 18.32 -21.40 16.28
CA ALA A 81 17.55 -22.62 16.51
C ALA A 81 18.31 -23.89 16.10
N SER A 82 19.10 -23.85 15.03
CA SER A 82 19.92 -24.97 14.58
C SER A 82 21.13 -25.21 15.49
N VAL A 83 21.82 -24.16 15.94
CA VAL A 83 23.00 -24.28 16.82
C VAL A 83 22.59 -24.74 18.23
N PHE A 84 21.62 -24.07 18.85
CA PHE A 84 21.09 -24.50 20.16
C PHE A 84 20.38 -25.86 20.05
N GLY A 85 19.78 -26.14 18.89
CA GLY A 85 19.26 -27.44 18.46
C GLY A 85 20.28 -28.55 18.61
N MET A 86 21.39 -28.41 17.89
CA MET A 86 22.52 -29.34 17.91
C MET A 86 23.07 -29.55 19.33
N LEU A 87 23.25 -28.49 20.12
CA LEU A 87 23.74 -28.60 21.50
C LEU A 87 22.77 -29.37 22.41
N ALA A 88 21.47 -29.07 22.30
CA ALA A 88 20.45 -29.74 23.09
C ALA A 88 20.30 -31.22 22.70
N ILE A 89 20.32 -31.54 21.39
CA ILE A 89 20.30 -32.91 20.88
C ILE A 89 21.53 -33.68 21.37
N ALA A 90 22.73 -33.10 21.24
CA ALA A 90 23.97 -33.73 21.71
C ALA A 90 23.92 -34.03 23.21
N LEU A 91 23.40 -33.10 24.02
CA LEU A 91 23.20 -33.30 25.45
C LEU A 91 22.17 -34.41 25.73
N SER A 92 21.02 -34.41 25.05
CA SER A 92 20.00 -35.45 25.21
C SER A 92 20.52 -36.85 24.86
N LEU A 93 21.23 -36.99 23.74
CA LEU A 93 21.84 -38.26 23.33
C LEU A 93 22.97 -38.68 24.28
N PHE A 94 23.73 -37.74 24.82
CA PHE A 94 24.73 -38.03 25.85
C PHE A 94 24.10 -38.57 27.13
N LEU A 95 22.98 -38.00 27.58
CA LEU A 95 22.29 -38.48 28.79
C LEU A 95 21.64 -39.84 28.59
N MET A 96 21.17 -40.17 27.38
CA MET A 96 20.51 -41.44 27.08
C MET A 96 21.48 -42.58 26.82
N SER A 97 22.51 -42.35 26.02
CA SER A 97 23.42 -43.40 25.52
C SER A 97 24.89 -43.02 25.55
N ARG A 98 25.27 -41.93 26.24
CA ARG A 98 26.65 -41.39 26.25
C ARG A 98 27.22 -41.13 24.86
N LEU A 99 26.36 -40.85 23.87
CA LEU A 99 26.71 -40.69 22.46
C LEU A 99 27.32 -41.96 21.82
N GLU A 100 27.07 -43.14 22.40
CA GLU A 100 27.56 -44.41 21.89
C GLU A 100 26.95 -44.70 20.51
N GLY A 101 27.80 -45.05 19.54
CA GLY A 101 27.42 -45.30 18.14
C GLY A 101 27.08 -44.06 17.32
N VAL A 102 26.76 -42.91 17.93
CA VAL A 102 26.37 -41.69 17.20
C VAL A 102 27.60 -41.00 16.61
N PRO A 103 27.68 -40.83 15.27
CA PRO A 103 28.83 -40.19 14.67
C PRO A 103 28.89 -38.70 15.03
N ARG A 104 29.98 -38.28 15.69
CA ARG A 104 30.19 -36.87 16.09
C ARG A 104 30.19 -35.91 14.90
N THR A 105 30.71 -36.34 13.76
CA THR A 105 30.67 -35.59 12.50
C THR A 105 29.23 -35.34 12.05
N SER A 106 28.32 -36.30 12.25
CA SER A 106 26.90 -36.13 11.90
C SER A 106 26.23 -35.06 12.76
N LEU A 107 26.58 -34.99 14.06
CA LEU A 107 26.07 -33.91 14.93
C LEU A 107 26.60 -32.53 14.52
N LEU A 108 27.87 -32.43 14.11
CA LEU A 108 28.46 -31.16 13.67
C LEU A 108 27.92 -30.67 12.32
N LEU A 109 27.64 -31.57 11.38
CA LEU A 109 27.12 -31.22 10.06
C LEU A 109 25.61 -30.96 10.07
N TYR A 110 24.86 -31.59 10.99
CA TYR A 110 23.42 -31.42 11.12
C TYR A 110 22.92 -29.96 11.05
N PRO A 111 23.44 -29.00 11.85
CA PRO A 111 22.94 -27.62 11.80
C PRO A 111 23.15 -26.95 10.44
N LEU A 112 24.23 -27.28 9.72
CA LEU A 112 24.49 -26.75 8.38
C LEU A 112 23.41 -27.21 7.38
N PHE A 113 23.14 -28.51 7.35
CA PHE A 113 22.11 -29.08 6.47
C PHE A 113 20.71 -28.65 6.85
N LEU A 114 20.44 -28.50 8.15
CA LEU A 114 19.16 -28.00 8.63
C LEU A 114 18.93 -26.55 8.21
N VAL A 115 19.94 -25.68 8.34
CA VAL A 115 19.85 -24.30 7.86
C VAL A 115 19.55 -24.29 6.36
N MET A 116 20.24 -25.07 5.55
CA MET A 116 19.98 -25.16 4.11
C MET A 116 18.58 -25.67 3.78
N ALA A 117 18.13 -26.75 4.42
CA ALA A 117 16.81 -27.33 4.21
C ALA A 117 15.67 -26.37 4.62
N LEU A 118 15.88 -25.54 5.65
CA LEU A 118 14.91 -24.57 6.12
C LEU A 118 14.94 -23.26 5.31
N SER A 119 16.11 -22.78 4.92
CA SER A 119 16.27 -21.49 4.22
C SER A 119 16.09 -21.59 2.71
N GLY A 120 16.47 -22.70 2.08
CA GLY A 120 16.38 -22.90 0.62
C GLY A 120 14.97 -22.69 0.06
N PRO A 121 13.95 -23.42 0.54
CA PRO A 121 12.56 -23.24 0.09
C PRO A 121 12.02 -21.83 0.35
N ARG A 122 12.41 -21.20 1.47
CA ARG A 122 12.02 -19.82 1.82
C ARG A 122 12.59 -18.81 0.83
N LEU A 123 13.86 -18.96 0.46
CA LEU A 123 14.55 -18.11 -0.52
C LEU A 123 14.02 -18.35 -1.94
N LEU A 124 13.81 -19.60 -2.34
CA LEU A 124 13.23 -19.96 -3.65
C LEU A 124 11.83 -19.37 -3.83
N PHE A 125 10.98 -19.47 -2.81
CA PHE A 125 9.65 -18.87 -2.84
C PHE A 125 9.72 -17.34 -2.91
N ARG A 126 10.65 -16.71 -2.19
CA ARG A 126 10.90 -15.26 -2.27
C ARG A 126 11.32 -14.85 -3.68
N VAL A 127 12.37 -15.49 -4.21
CA VAL A 127 12.87 -15.18 -5.56
C VAL A 127 11.78 -15.39 -6.60
N TRP A 128 11.04 -16.50 -6.56
CA TRP A 128 9.95 -16.75 -7.51
C TRP A 128 8.82 -15.71 -7.43
N LYS A 129 8.45 -15.28 -6.22
CA LYS A 129 7.44 -14.23 -5.99
C LYS A 129 7.94 -12.86 -6.46
N ASP A 130 9.18 -12.52 -6.15
CA ASP A 130 9.80 -11.25 -6.52
C ASP A 130 10.02 -11.19 -8.05
N TYR A 131 10.44 -12.29 -8.69
CA TYR A 131 10.67 -12.35 -10.15
C TYR A 131 9.38 -12.16 -10.96
N ARG A 132 8.24 -12.64 -10.46
CA ARG A 132 6.93 -12.43 -11.11
C ARG A 132 6.41 -11.00 -11.01
N LEU A 133 6.91 -10.21 -10.06
CA LEU A 133 6.54 -8.80 -9.87
C LEU A 133 7.57 -7.83 -10.48
N ASN A 134 8.85 -8.23 -10.62
CA ASN A 134 9.97 -7.34 -10.94
C ASN A 134 10.45 -7.33 -12.40
N LEU A 135 9.84 -8.05 -13.35
CA LEU A 135 10.39 -8.19 -14.70
C LEU A 135 10.42 -6.89 -15.56
N ALA A 136 9.93 -5.75 -15.06
CA ALA A 136 9.96 -4.46 -15.79
C ALA A 136 10.39 -3.23 -14.95
N VAL A 137 10.77 -3.42 -13.70
CA VAL A 137 10.81 -2.33 -12.71
C VAL A 137 12.24 -1.94 -12.35
N SER A 138 12.53 -0.64 -12.34
CA SER A 138 13.86 -0.10 -12.01
C SER A 138 14.26 -0.48 -10.56
N PRO A 139 15.54 -0.73 -10.26
CA PRO A 139 16.00 -0.95 -8.88
C PRO A 139 15.67 0.21 -7.92
N ASP A 140 15.45 1.42 -8.45
CA ASP A 140 15.05 2.62 -7.69
C ASP A 140 13.53 2.85 -7.62
N ALA A 141 12.72 1.94 -8.15
CA ALA A 141 11.28 2.13 -8.19
C ALA A 141 10.65 2.07 -6.79
N LYS A 142 9.77 3.02 -6.50
CA LYS A 142 9.04 3.08 -5.23
C LYS A 142 8.05 1.94 -5.14
N ARG A 143 8.09 1.17 -4.05
CA ARG A 143 7.12 0.10 -3.78
C ARG A 143 5.80 0.72 -3.32
N VAL A 144 4.78 0.61 -4.15
CA VAL A 144 3.50 1.30 -3.98
C VAL A 144 2.42 0.35 -3.47
N LEU A 145 1.78 0.71 -2.36
CA LEU A 145 0.53 0.12 -1.91
C LEU A 145 -0.65 1.02 -2.32
N VAL A 146 -1.63 0.45 -3.02
CA VAL A 146 -2.80 1.22 -3.47
C VAL A 146 -3.99 0.93 -2.56
N LEU A 147 -4.59 1.97 -2.00
CA LEU A 147 -5.80 1.89 -1.19
C LEU A 147 -7.03 2.14 -2.07
N GLY A 148 -7.92 1.16 -2.16
CA GLY A 148 -9.07 1.14 -3.05
C GLY A 148 -8.82 0.26 -4.28
N ALA A 149 -9.55 -0.84 -4.38
CA ALA A 149 -9.54 -1.78 -5.50
C ALA A 149 -10.71 -1.54 -6.49
N GLY A 150 -11.31 -0.34 -6.44
CA GLY A 150 -12.31 0.12 -7.40
C GLY A 150 -11.70 0.56 -8.74
N ARG A 151 -12.51 1.21 -9.58
CA ARG A 151 -12.10 1.66 -10.93
C ARG A 151 -10.87 2.57 -10.93
N ALA A 152 -10.78 3.50 -9.97
CA ALA A 152 -9.65 4.42 -9.86
C ALA A 152 -8.35 3.67 -9.55
N GLY A 153 -8.37 2.74 -8.59
CA GLY A 153 -7.21 1.90 -8.26
C GLY A 153 -6.80 0.99 -9.41
N GLU A 154 -7.77 0.40 -10.13
CA GLU A 154 -7.51 -0.40 -11.33
C GLU A 154 -6.77 0.39 -12.41
N MET A 155 -7.27 1.60 -12.71
CA MET A 155 -6.67 2.49 -13.70
C MET A 155 -5.24 2.89 -13.30
N LEU A 156 -5.04 3.27 -12.03
CA LEU A 156 -3.74 3.64 -11.51
C LEU A 156 -2.73 2.48 -11.60
N VAL A 157 -3.13 1.25 -11.23
CA VAL A 157 -2.26 0.06 -11.33
C VAL A 157 -1.86 -0.20 -12.77
N ARG A 158 -2.80 -0.05 -13.72
CA ARG A 158 -2.52 -0.23 -15.15
C ARG A 158 -1.50 0.79 -15.67
N GLU A 159 -1.56 2.03 -15.20
CA GLU A 159 -0.58 3.07 -15.54
C GLU A 159 0.77 2.82 -14.87
N MET A 160 0.78 2.37 -13.61
CA MET A 160 2.02 2.07 -12.88
C MET A 160 2.83 0.96 -13.56
N TYR A 161 2.18 0.00 -14.23
CA TYR A 161 2.92 -0.98 -15.03
C TYR A 161 3.66 -0.40 -16.24
N ARG A 162 3.30 0.82 -16.68
CA ARG A 162 3.97 1.52 -17.78
C ARG A 162 5.05 2.48 -17.29
N ASP A 163 4.95 2.91 -16.03
CA ASP A 163 5.90 3.81 -15.38
C ASP A 163 6.93 3.00 -14.55
N LYS A 164 8.21 3.13 -14.89
CA LYS A 164 9.27 2.34 -14.26
C LYS A 164 9.63 2.83 -12.86
N ASP A 165 9.15 3.99 -12.44
CA ASP A 165 9.43 4.59 -11.13
C ASP A 165 8.53 4.02 -10.03
N TYR A 166 7.49 3.26 -10.38
CA TYR A 166 6.54 2.68 -9.44
C TYR A 166 6.46 1.15 -9.56
N CYS A 167 6.49 0.48 -8.42
CA CYS A 167 6.32 -0.95 -8.29
C CYS A 167 5.04 -1.24 -7.47
N PRO A 168 3.89 -1.52 -8.10
CA PRO A 168 2.69 -1.83 -7.34
C PRO A 168 2.82 -3.19 -6.63
N VAL A 169 2.74 -3.22 -5.30
CA VAL A 169 2.95 -4.43 -4.48
C VAL A 169 1.66 -5.10 -3.99
N GLY A 170 0.55 -4.37 -4.05
CA GLY A 170 -0.77 -4.87 -3.65
C GLY A 170 -1.84 -3.79 -3.60
N LEU A 171 -3.09 -4.25 -3.47
CA LEU A 171 -4.26 -3.42 -3.21
C LEU A 171 -4.80 -3.69 -1.80
N VAL A 172 -5.40 -2.69 -1.17
CA VAL A 172 -6.15 -2.83 0.08
C VAL A 172 -7.55 -2.29 -0.14
N ASP A 173 -8.57 -3.04 0.24
CA ASP A 173 -9.97 -2.65 0.08
C ASP A 173 -10.82 -3.27 1.20
N ASP A 174 -11.72 -2.48 1.78
CA ASP A 174 -12.61 -2.95 2.86
C ASP A 174 -13.76 -3.82 2.35
N ASN A 175 -13.99 -3.89 1.04
CA ASN A 175 -14.99 -4.77 0.46
C ASN A 175 -14.58 -6.24 0.64
N PRO A 176 -15.30 -7.02 1.47
CA PRO A 176 -14.92 -8.40 1.77
C PRO A 176 -14.98 -9.32 0.54
N ARG A 177 -15.71 -8.93 -0.51
CA ARG A 177 -15.78 -9.68 -1.77
C ARG A 177 -14.49 -9.59 -2.59
N LEU A 178 -13.72 -8.51 -2.42
CA LEU A 178 -12.48 -8.28 -3.15
C LEU A 178 -11.27 -8.91 -2.44
N LYS A 179 -11.39 -9.31 -1.17
CA LYS A 179 -10.28 -9.88 -0.41
C LYS A 179 -9.74 -11.16 -1.06
N GLY A 180 -8.46 -11.13 -1.45
CA GLY A 180 -7.79 -12.23 -2.16
C GLY A 180 -8.11 -12.32 -3.66
N ALA A 181 -8.94 -11.43 -4.20
CA ALA A 181 -9.10 -11.27 -5.64
C ALA A 181 -7.85 -10.64 -6.26
N LYS A 182 -7.75 -10.70 -7.59
CA LYS A 182 -6.71 -10.02 -8.35
C LYS A 182 -7.35 -8.96 -9.24
N VAL A 183 -6.82 -7.75 -9.21
CA VAL A 183 -7.18 -6.63 -10.08
C VAL A 183 -5.95 -6.32 -10.92
N GLN A 184 -6.06 -6.39 -12.25
CA GLN A 184 -4.91 -6.23 -13.17
C GLN A 184 -3.72 -7.14 -12.82
N GLY A 185 -4.00 -8.35 -12.31
CA GLY A 185 -2.97 -9.31 -11.86
C GLY A 185 -2.41 -9.04 -10.46
N LEU A 186 -2.68 -7.87 -9.88
CA LEU A 186 -2.23 -7.46 -8.55
C LEU A 186 -3.20 -7.95 -7.46
N PRO A 187 -2.73 -8.58 -6.38
CA PRO A 187 -3.60 -9.14 -5.35
C PRO A 187 -4.15 -8.06 -4.40
N VAL A 188 -5.41 -8.22 -4.00
CA VAL A 188 -5.99 -7.49 -2.86
C VAL A 188 -5.57 -8.21 -1.58
N LEU A 189 -4.68 -7.57 -0.83
CA LEU A 189 -3.96 -8.16 0.30
C LEU A 189 -4.81 -8.25 1.57
N GLY A 190 -5.72 -7.30 1.76
CA GLY A 190 -6.50 -7.20 2.98
C GLY A 190 -7.40 -5.98 3.02
N SER A 191 -7.87 -5.68 4.23
CA SER A 191 -8.67 -4.49 4.55
C SER A 191 -7.82 -3.41 5.21
N MET A 192 -8.37 -2.21 5.40
CA MET A 192 -7.69 -1.09 6.06
C MET A 192 -7.32 -1.37 7.52
N ALA A 193 -7.90 -2.41 8.14
CA ALA A 193 -7.52 -2.86 9.48
C ALA A 193 -6.18 -3.61 9.50
N GLU A 194 -5.77 -4.19 8.37
CA GLU A 194 -4.53 -4.96 8.21
C GLU A 194 -3.41 -4.09 7.60
N LEU A 195 -3.65 -2.77 7.47
CA LEU A 195 -2.78 -1.85 6.71
C LEU A 195 -1.35 -1.81 7.24
N HIS A 196 -1.17 -1.65 8.54
CA HIS A 196 0.15 -1.63 9.18
C HIS A 196 0.92 -2.93 8.91
N ASP A 197 0.25 -4.07 9.09
CA ASP A 197 0.84 -5.39 8.86
C ASP A 197 1.27 -5.59 7.40
N ILE A 198 0.48 -5.07 6.45
CA ILE A 198 0.71 -5.16 5.00
C ILE A 198 1.86 -4.25 4.57
N ILE A 199 1.90 -3.02 5.10
CA ILE A 199 2.95 -2.03 4.82
C ILE A 199 4.32 -2.59 5.21
N GLU A 200 4.40 -3.15 6.41
CA GLU A 200 5.60 -3.86 6.84
C GLU A 200 5.87 -5.05 5.92
N GLU A 201 4.92 -6.00 5.78
CA GLU A 201 5.10 -7.26 5.01
C GLU A 201 5.63 -7.02 3.59
N ARG A 202 5.22 -5.92 2.97
CA ARG A 202 5.51 -5.62 1.57
C ARG A 202 6.61 -4.60 1.36
N ASP A 203 7.24 -4.10 2.43
CA ASP A 203 8.30 -3.10 2.37
C ASP A 203 7.85 -1.92 1.51
N VAL A 204 6.72 -1.32 1.89
CA VAL A 204 6.06 -0.26 1.11
C VAL A 204 6.78 1.06 1.34
N ASN A 205 7.14 1.76 0.25
CA ASN A 205 7.77 3.08 0.31
C ASN A 205 6.76 4.22 0.10
N LEU A 206 5.65 3.94 -0.58
CA LEU A 206 4.62 4.92 -0.91
C LEU A 206 3.24 4.29 -0.82
N VAL A 207 2.32 4.94 -0.12
CA VAL A 207 0.89 4.60 -0.13
C VAL A 207 0.15 5.56 -1.06
N ILE A 208 -0.65 5.05 -1.98
CA ILE A 208 -1.53 5.88 -2.82
C ILE A 208 -2.98 5.61 -2.47
N ILE A 209 -3.70 6.65 -2.07
CA ILE A 209 -5.13 6.64 -1.81
C ILE A 209 -5.87 6.79 -3.15
N ALA A 210 -6.39 5.69 -3.67
CA ALA A 210 -7.15 5.62 -4.91
C ALA A 210 -8.67 5.49 -4.66
N MET A 211 -9.18 6.35 -3.76
CA MET A 211 -10.59 6.39 -3.37
C MET A 211 -11.17 7.80 -3.60
N PRO A 212 -11.27 8.28 -4.86
CA PRO A 212 -11.70 9.65 -5.17
C PRO A 212 -13.17 9.93 -4.84
N SER A 213 -13.94 8.91 -4.45
CA SER A 213 -15.33 9.01 -3.99
C SER A 213 -15.47 8.73 -2.49
N ALA A 214 -14.37 8.64 -1.75
CA ALA A 214 -14.42 8.48 -0.30
C ALA A 214 -15.00 9.75 0.35
N SER A 215 -15.84 9.59 1.36
CA SER A 215 -16.24 10.71 2.21
C SER A 215 -15.04 11.24 3.00
N THR A 216 -15.09 12.51 3.40
CA THR A 216 -14.06 13.14 4.26
C THR A 216 -13.78 12.31 5.51
N SER A 217 -14.82 11.76 6.15
CA SER A 217 -14.69 10.91 7.34
C SER A 217 -13.88 9.63 7.07
N GLN A 218 -14.08 9.01 5.91
CA GLN A 218 -13.33 7.83 5.48
C GLN A 218 -11.89 8.18 5.13
N LEU A 219 -11.67 9.28 4.39
CA LEU A 219 -10.34 9.74 4.03
C LEU A 219 -9.51 10.05 5.28
N ARG A 220 -10.08 10.77 6.24
CA ARG A 220 -9.45 11.09 7.51
C ARG A 220 -9.06 9.83 8.30
N GLY A 221 -9.98 8.88 8.46
CA GLY A 221 -9.68 7.63 9.16
C GLY A 221 -8.65 6.76 8.45
N VAL A 222 -8.51 6.89 7.13
CA VAL A 222 -7.45 6.23 6.36
C VAL A 222 -6.10 6.93 6.55
N VAL A 223 -6.07 8.26 6.49
CA VAL A 223 -4.86 9.07 6.68
C VAL A 223 -4.27 8.85 8.07
N GLU A 224 -5.09 8.91 9.13
CA GLU A 224 -4.64 8.67 10.51
C GLU A 224 -3.91 7.31 10.64
N LYS A 225 -4.43 6.26 10.01
CA LYS A 225 -3.79 4.93 10.02
C LYS A 225 -2.50 4.85 9.22
N ILE A 226 -2.37 5.64 8.15
CA ILE A 226 -1.13 5.68 7.36
C ILE A 226 -0.06 6.45 8.13
N GLU A 227 -0.43 7.57 8.77
CA GLU A 227 0.48 8.38 9.57
C GLU A 227 1.13 7.57 10.71
N GLU A 228 0.38 6.67 11.35
CA GLU A 228 0.91 5.72 12.35
C GLU A 228 2.05 4.83 11.81
N THR A 229 2.14 4.64 10.49
CA THR A 229 3.19 3.81 9.86
C THR A 229 4.43 4.60 9.45
N GLY A 230 4.34 5.94 9.39
CA GLY A 230 5.42 6.82 8.94
C GLY A 230 5.77 6.72 7.45
N VAL A 231 5.00 5.98 6.65
CA VAL A 231 5.23 5.84 5.21
C VAL A 231 4.67 7.05 4.46
N ALA A 232 5.39 7.54 3.46
CA ALA A 232 4.92 8.63 2.61
C ALA A 232 3.63 8.24 1.89
N PHE A 233 2.70 9.18 1.73
CA PHE A 233 1.44 8.92 1.04
C PHE A 233 0.99 10.06 0.14
N ARG A 234 0.19 9.70 -0.87
CA ARG A 234 -0.43 10.62 -1.84
C ARG A 234 -1.86 10.18 -2.11
N THR A 235 -2.68 11.09 -2.63
CA THR A 235 -4.06 10.80 -3.02
C THR A 235 -4.30 11.11 -4.49
N LEU A 236 -5.21 10.37 -5.10
CA LEU A 236 -5.85 10.82 -6.33
C LEU A 236 -6.83 11.97 -5.98
N PRO A 237 -6.94 12.98 -6.86
CA PRO A 237 -7.90 14.07 -6.69
C PRO A 237 -9.34 13.55 -6.89
N HIS A 238 -10.33 14.39 -6.58
CA HIS A 238 -11.73 14.02 -6.72
C HIS A 238 -12.12 13.80 -8.19
N ILE A 239 -13.23 13.09 -8.42
CA ILE A 239 -13.67 12.72 -9.77
C ILE A 239 -13.99 13.94 -10.64
N ASP A 240 -14.40 15.05 -10.03
CA ASP A 240 -14.69 16.32 -10.70
C ASP A 240 -13.42 17.02 -11.20
N ASP A 241 -12.26 16.73 -10.58
CA ASP A 241 -10.96 17.28 -10.97
C ASP A 241 -10.29 16.44 -12.08
N LEU A 242 -10.65 15.16 -12.19
CA LEU A 242 -10.09 14.18 -13.14
C LEU A 242 -10.54 14.39 -14.61
N VAL A 243 -11.25 15.49 -14.90
CA VAL A 243 -11.91 15.76 -16.21
C VAL A 243 -10.90 16.04 -17.34
N THR A 244 -9.61 16.18 -17.06
CA THR A 244 -8.64 16.71 -18.02
C THR A 244 -7.97 15.69 -18.96
N GLY A 245 -8.32 14.41 -18.90
CA GLY A 245 -7.74 13.38 -19.78
C GLY A 245 -6.24 13.14 -19.57
N ARG A 246 -5.69 13.62 -18.46
CA ARG A 246 -4.28 13.38 -18.06
C ARG A 246 -4.14 12.02 -17.37
N SER A 247 -2.93 11.49 -17.37
CA SER A 247 -2.59 10.24 -16.66
C SER A 247 -2.80 10.42 -15.16
N ALA A 248 -3.44 9.45 -14.53
CA ALA A 248 -3.73 9.45 -13.09
C ALA A 248 -2.47 9.50 -12.22
N ILE A 249 -1.34 8.98 -12.70
CA ILE A 249 -0.04 9.10 -12.01
C ILE A 249 0.42 10.56 -11.92
N ASN A 250 0.20 11.34 -12.98
CA ASN A 250 0.62 12.75 -13.02
C ASN A 250 -0.25 13.66 -12.16
N GLU A 251 -1.42 13.18 -11.74
CA GLU A 251 -2.36 13.92 -10.89
C GLU A 251 -2.21 13.58 -9.40
N LEU A 252 -1.28 12.72 -9.03
CA LEU A 252 -1.03 12.37 -7.64
C LEU A 252 -0.55 13.60 -6.84
N ARG A 253 -1.32 13.98 -5.83
CA ARG A 253 -1.01 15.11 -4.94
C ARG A 253 -0.89 14.68 -3.47
N GLU A 254 -0.28 15.54 -2.67
CA GLU A 254 -0.33 15.43 -1.21
C GLU A 254 -1.76 15.65 -0.71
N VAL A 255 -2.12 15.01 0.40
CA VAL A 255 -3.43 15.21 1.02
C VAL A 255 -3.46 16.61 1.63
N ALA A 256 -4.38 17.45 1.18
CA ALA A 256 -4.52 18.81 1.68
C ALA A 256 -5.33 18.83 2.98
N ILE A 257 -5.11 19.86 3.81
CA ILE A 257 -5.89 20.07 5.04
C ILE A 257 -7.38 20.20 4.70
N ASP A 258 -7.71 20.85 3.58
CA ASP A 258 -9.10 21.02 3.12
C ASP A 258 -9.81 19.68 2.84
N ASP A 259 -9.07 18.68 2.34
CA ASP A 259 -9.59 17.33 2.09
C ASP A 259 -10.01 16.62 3.40
N LEU A 260 -9.45 17.06 4.53
CA LEU A 260 -9.71 16.53 5.88
C LEU A 260 -10.72 17.37 6.68
N LEU A 261 -10.83 18.67 6.36
CA LEU A 261 -11.76 19.59 7.03
C LEU A 261 -13.20 19.47 6.50
N GLY A 262 -13.41 18.84 5.35
CA GLY A 262 -14.73 18.43 4.89
C GLY A 262 -15.69 19.59 4.64
N ARG A 263 -15.23 20.62 3.92
CA ARG A 263 -16.21 21.49 3.25
C ARG A 263 -16.76 20.69 2.08
N ASP A 264 -18.04 20.32 2.14
CA ASP A 264 -18.76 19.83 0.98
C ASP A 264 -18.55 20.86 -0.15
N PRO A 265 -17.95 20.49 -1.29
CA PRO A 265 -17.99 21.35 -2.45
C PRO A 265 -19.47 21.61 -2.74
N VAL A 266 -19.89 22.87 -2.67
CA VAL A 266 -21.28 23.22 -2.99
C VAL A 266 -21.48 22.85 -4.45
N SER A 267 -22.23 21.78 -4.73
CA SER A 267 -22.59 21.39 -6.08
C SER A 267 -23.50 22.47 -6.66
N LEU A 268 -22.92 23.38 -7.44
CA LEU A 268 -23.67 24.44 -8.10
C LEU A 268 -24.53 23.80 -9.19
N ASP A 269 -25.85 23.95 -9.07
CA ASP A 269 -26.81 23.54 -10.10
C ASP A 269 -26.72 24.53 -11.27
N TRP A 270 -25.76 24.29 -12.17
CA TRP A 270 -25.47 25.16 -13.30
C TRP A 270 -26.69 25.39 -14.21
N GLN A 271 -27.60 24.42 -14.29
CA GLN A 271 -28.82 24.54 -15.08
C GLN A 271 -29.79 25.55 -14.46
N LYS A 272 -30.04 25.45 -13.14
CA LYS A 272 -30.86 26.46 -12.44
C LYS A 272 -30.23 27.84 -12.42
N ILE A 273 -28.90 27.93 -12.32
CA ILE A 273 -28.18 29.21 -12.37
C ILE A 273 -28.31 29.83 -13.76
N SER A 274 -28.11 29.05 -14.83
CA SER A 274 -28.27 29.51 -16.21
C SER A 274 -29.70 29.99 -16.47
N GLU A 275 -30.73 29.26 -16.03
CA GLU A 275 -32.14 29.65 -16.19
C GLU A 275 -32.46 30.97 -15.46
N ARG A 276 -31.79 31.25 -14.35
CA ARG A 276 -31.98 32.49 -13.58
C ARG A 276 -31.21 33.69 -14.13
N LEU A 277 -30.05 33.47 -14.74
CA LEU A 277 -29.19 34.56 -15.20
C LEU A 277 -29.40 34.91 -16.69
N ALA A 278 -29.77 33.94 -17.52
CA ALA A 278 -29.95 34.15 -18.96
C ALA A 278 -30.99 35.25 -19.24
N GLY A 279 -30.59 36.26 -20.02
CA GLY A 279 -31.43 37.40 -20.37
C GLY A 279 -31.81 38.34 -19.22
N LYS A 280 -31.31 38.13 -17.99
CA LYS A 280 -31.56 39.01 -16.85
C LYS A 280 -30.49 40.09 -16.73
N VAL A 281 -30.81 41.15 -15.97
CA VAL A 281 -29.83 42.14 -15.54
C VAL A 281 -29.23 41.66 -14.22
N ALA A 282 -27.91 41.52 -14.18
CA ALA A 282 -27.18 41.14 -12.98
C ALA A 282 -26.29 42.30 -12.51
N LEU A 283 -26.24 42.52 -11.19
CA LEU A 283 -25.35 43.51 -10.57
C LEU A 283 -24.37 42.79 -9.64
N VAL A 284 -23.08 43.13 -9.74
CA VAL A 284 -22.04 42.64 -8.85
C VAL A 284 -21.43 43.83 -8.13
N SER A 285 -21.51 43.84 -6.80
CA SER A 285 -20.81 44.82 -5.95
C SER A 285 -19.42 44.32 -5.59
N GLY A 286 -18.44 45.23 -5.55
CA GLY A 286 -17.03 44.88 -5.43
C GLY A 286 -16.52 44.10 -6.63
N GLY A 287 -17.07 44.38 -7.83
CA GLY A 287 -16.85 43.58 -9.03
C GLY A 287 -15.42 43.59 -9.57
N GLY A 288 -14.58 44.55 -9.13
CA GLY A 288 -13.16 44.57 -9.45
C GLY A 288 -12.28 43.75 -8.49
N GLY A 289 -12.82 43.35 -7.33
CA GLY A 289 -12.10 42.55 -6.34
C GLY A 289 -11.87 41.10 -6.77
N SER A 290 -11.10 40.35 -5.97
CA SER A 290 -10.73 38.95 -6.27
C SER A 290 -11.93 38.01 -6.45
N ILE A 291 -12.96 38.16 -5.62
CA ILE A 291 -14.19 37.36 -5.71
C ILE A 291 -15.15 37.96 -6.73
N GLY A 292 -15.34 39.28 -6.72
CA GLY A 292 -16.27 39.97 -7.61
C GLY A 292 -15.92 39.80 -9.08
N SER A 293 -14.64 39.90 -9.43
CA SER A 293 -14.17 39.70 -10.81
C SER A 293 -14.43 38.28 -11.32
N GLU A 294 -14.29 37.28 -10.46
CA GLU A 294 -14.61 35.89 -10.79
C GLU A 294 -16.12 35.68 -10.96
N LEU A 295 -16.94 36.31 -10.12
CA LEU A 295 -18.39 36.31 -10.29
C LEU A 295 -18.80 36.99 -11.61
N CYS A 296 -18.20 38.12 -11.97
CA CYS A 296 -18.47 38.79 -13.24
C CYS A 296 -18.12 37.89 -14.44
N ARG A 297 -16.96 37.22 -14.43
CA ARG A 297 -16.57 36.23 -15.46
C ARG A 297 -17.56 35.08 -15.58
N GLN A 298 -18.00 34.53 -14.46
CA GLN A 298 -18.94 33.40 -14.46
C GLN A 298 -20.32 33.83 -14.95
N ILE A 299 -20.84 34.96 -14.45
CA ILE A 299 -22.15 35.49 -14.85
C ILE A 299 -22.16 35.81 -16.35
N ALA A 300 -21.09 36.40 -16.90
CA ALA A 300 -21.00 36.74 -18.32
C ALA A 300 -21.19 35.52 -19.25
N ARG A 301 -20.74 34.32 -18.83
CA ARG A 301 -20.88 33.07 -19.59
C ARG A 301 -22.33 32.57 -19.71
N PHE A 302 -23.22 33.00 -18.80
CA PHE A 302 -24.63 32.58 -18.80
C PHE A 302 -25.53 33.48 -19.67
N GLY A 303 -24.95 34.41 -20.42
CA GLY A 303 -25.69 35.28 -21.35
C GLY A 303 -26.75 36.18 -20.68
N PRO A 304 -26.40 36.96 -19.64
CA PRO A 304 -27.30 37.97 -19.11
C PRO A 304 -27.57 39.05 -20.17
N SER A 305 -28.68 39.79 -20.02
CA SER A 305 -28.98 40.92 -20.92
C SER A 305 -28.09 42.13 -20.63
N ARG A 306 -27.67 42.30 -19.37
CA ARG A 306 -26.76 43.37 -18.95
C ARG A 306 -26.04 42.97 -17.65
N LEU A 307 -24.76 43.30 -17.55
CA LEU A 307 -23.96 43.10 -16.34
C LEU A 307 -23.53 44.47 -15.80
N VAL A 308 -24.00 44.82 -14.60
CA VAL A 308 -23.65 46.04 -13.88
C VAL A 308 -22.54 45.72 -12.89
N ILE A 309 -21.42 46.44 -12.98
CA ILE A 309 -20.24 46.21 -12.14
C ILE A 309 -20.07 47.42 -11.24
N VAL A 310 -20.34 47.26 -9.95
CA VAL A 310 -20.17 48.32 -8.96
C VAL A 310 -18.85 48.11 -8.23
N GLU A 311 -18.00 49.13 -8.23
CA GLU A 311 -16.69 49.08 -7.60
C GLU A 311 -16.28 50.48 -7.12
N GLN A 312 -15.54 50.56 -6.01
CA GLN A 312 -15.03 51.83 -5.48
C GLN A 312 -13.66 52.20 -6.09
N SER A 313 -12.91 51.19 -6.54
CA SER A 313 -11.60 51.36 -7.13
C SER A 313 -11.68 51.48 -8.65
N GLU A 314 -11.42 52.69 -9.18
CA GLU A 314 -11.41 52.97 -10.62
C GLU A 314 -10.49 52.02 -11.41
N TYR A 315 -9.28 51.74 -10.90
CA TYR A 315 -8.34 50.82 -11.54
C TYR A 315 -8.92 49.41 -11.72
N GLN A 316 -9.47 48.82 -10.65
CA GLN A 316 -10.02 47.46 -10.68
C GLN A 316 -11.28 47.38 -11.54
N LEU A 317 -12.11 48.44 -11.53
CA LEU A 317 -13.29 48.54 -12.38
C LEU A 317 -12.90 48.56 -13.86
N TYR A 318 -11.88 49.35 -14.20
CA TYR A 318 -11.36 49.46 -15.56
C TYR A 318 -10.74 48.15 -16.06
N GLU A 319 -9.95 47.45 -15.22
CA GLU A 319 -9.35 46.16 -15.57
C GLU A 319 -10.43 45.11 -15.91
N ILE A 320 -11.43 44.94 -15.05
CA ILE A 320 -12.47 43.92 -15.27
C ILE A 320 -13.40 44.30 -16.42
N GLU A 321 -13.69 45.59 -16.62
CA GLU A 321 -14.47 46.07 -17.76
C GLU A 321 -13.76 45.74 -19.08
N MET A 322 -12.47 46.06 -19.18
CA MET A 322 -11.67 45.77 -20.37
C MET A 322 -11.63 44.26 -20.65
N GLU A 323 -11.32 43.46 -19.63
CA GLU A 323 -11.26 42.00 -19.73
C GLU A 323 -12.59 41.41 -20.24
N LEU A 324 -13.72 41.85 -19.70
CA LEU A 324 -15.02 41.31 -20.08
C LEU A 324 -15.49 41.82 -21.43
N THR A 325 -15.15 43.06 -21.79
CA THR A 325 -15.50 43.63 -23.11
C THR A 325 -14.77 42.88 -24.23
N ASP A 326 -13.50 42.54 -24.03
CA ASP A 326 -12.71 41.77 -24.99
C ASP A 326 -13.23 40.33 -25.14
N ASN A 327 -13.60 39.68 -24.04
CA ASN A 327 -14.03 38.28 -24.03
C ASN A 327 -15.52 38.08 -24.38
N PHE A 328 -16.36 39.08 -24.14
CA PHE A 328 -17.82 39.01 -24.34
C PHE A 328 -18.35 40.26 -25.08
N PRO A 329 -17.98 40.46 -26.36
CA PRO A 329 -18.28 41.69 -27.10
C PRO A 329 -19.78 41.95 -27.35
N SER A 330 -20.62 40.93 -27.20
CA SER A 330 -22.08 41.04 -27.32
C SER A 330 -22.78 41.35 -26.00
N LEU A 331 -22.08 41.27 -24.87
CA LEU A 331 -22.63 41.54 -23.55
C LEU A 331 -22.61 43.05 -23.26
N THR A 332 -23.75 43.60 -22.85
CA THR A 332 -23.79 44.99 -22.38
C THR A 332 -23.24 45.07 -20.96
N ILE A 333 -22.05 45.65 -20.81
CA ILE A 333 -21.40 45.91 -19.52
C ILE A 333 -21.68 47.36 -19.11
N VAL A 334 -21.99 47.58 -17.82
CA VAL A 334 -22.21 48.91 -17.25
C VAL A 334 -21.30 49.08 -16.03
N PRO A 335 -20.15 49.75 -16.16
CA PRO A 335 -19.30 50.06 -15.03
C PRO A 335 -19.90 51.18 -14.19
N CYS A 336 -19.87 51.03 -12.86
CA CYS A 336 -20.36 52.00 -11.89
C CYS A 336 -19.29 52.22 -10.81
N LEU A 337 -18.60 53.36 -10.89
CA LEU A 337 -17.66 53.78 -9.86
C LEU A 337 -18.44 54.38 -8.68
N VAL A 338 -18.74 53.56 -7.67
CA VAL A 338 -19.59 53.93 -6.54
C VAL A 338 -19.09 53.23 -5.28
N ASP A 339 -19.05 53.97 -4.16
CA ASP A 339 -18.96 53.36 -2.84
C ASP A 339 -20.35 52.91 -2.40
N VAL A 340 -20.53 51.60 -2.21
CA VAL A 340 -21.80 51.01 -1.75
C VAL A 340 -22.19 51.45 -0.32
N CYS A 341 -21.29 52.09 0.42
CA CYS A 341 -21.56 52.70 1.72
C CYS A 341 -22.07 54.16 1.60
N ASP A 342 -22.01 54.77 0.42
CA ASP A 342 -22.49 56.14 0.20
C ASP A 342 -24.01 56.15 -0.04
N ALA A 343 -24.76 56.57 0.97
CA ALA A 343 -26.22 56.63 0.95
C ALA A 343 -26.83 57.66 -0.02
N VAL A 344 -26.01 58.53 -0.64
CA VAL A 344 -26.46 59.49 -1.66
C VAL A 344 -26.23 58.94 -3.07
N ALA A 345 -25.23 58.06 -3.23
CA ALA A 345 -24.84 57.48 -4.51
C ALA A 345 -25.57 56.16 -4.84
N VAL A 346 -26.08 55.46 -3.82
CA VAL A 346 -26.87 54.22 -3.89
C VAL A 346 -28.36 54.53 -3.83
#